data_AF-A4BL28-F1
#
_entry.id   AF-A4BL28-F1
#
_cell.length_a   1.000
_cell.length_b   1.000
_cell.length_c   1.000
_cell.angle_alpha   90.00
_cell.angle_beta   90.00
_cell.angle_gamma   90.00
#
_symmetry.space_group_name_H-M   'P 1'
#
loop_
_entity.id
_entity.type
_entity.pdbx_description
1 polymer ?
#
loop_
_entity_poly.entity_id
_entity_poly.type
_entity_poly.pdbx_seq_one_letter_code
_entity_poly.pdbx_strand_id
1 'polypeptide(L)'
;MLPTVVAGELREAVSQFLRSAFPIATPYFQHSELAGSGPHALIDDLLARPGALFKGPYLDIRLPFRLAETGELPFRHLQVPFRPYFHQLTAFQRLCGDAPQPTIVATGTATATATATATGPGPGTGSGKTECFMLPVLDDCLSRRQRGIKTIVIYPMNALASDQARRFAQEAHKLDTRLTVGLFVGGEQQDAHTTMGPEHVITCQKTLR
;
A
#
# COMPACT_ATOMS: atom_id res chain seq x y z
N MET A 1 -18.48 -15.69 14.39
CA MET A 1 -17.72 -15.06 15.49
C MET A 1 -18.32 -13.69 15.74
N LEU A 2 -18.75 -13.39 16.97
CA LEU A 2 -19.24 -12.05 17.32
C LEU A 2 -18.01 -11.17 17.60
N PRO A 3 -17.76 -10.09 16.82
CA PRO A 3 -16.55 -9.27 16.96
C PRO A 3 -16.34 -8.71 18.37
N THR A 4 -17.43 -8.45 19.08
CA THR A 4 -17.43 -8.00 20.47
C THR A 4 -16.89 -9.04 21.45
N VAL A 5 -17.21 -10.32 21.23
CA VAL A 5 -16.70 -11.44 22.04
C VAL A 5 -15.20 -11.64 21.79
N VAL A 6 -14.81 -11.64 20.51
CA VAL A 6 -13.40 -11.78 20.10
C VAL A 6 -12.54 -10.64 20.65
N ALA A 7 -13.05 -9.41 20.65
CA ALA A 7 -12.35 -8.28 21.24
C ALA A 7 -12.09 -8.46 22.75
N GLY A 8 -13.04 -9.08 23.46
CA GLY A 8 -12.89 -9.45 24.86
C GLY A 8 -11.78 -10.49 25.07
N GLU A 9 -11.84 -11.59 24.33
CA GLU A 9 -10.84 -12.67 24.37
C GLU A 9 -9.43 -12.17 24.03
N LEU A 10 -9.30 -11.34 22.98
CA LEU A 10 -8.03 -10.75 22.58
C LEU A 10 -7.47 -9.82 23.66
N ARG A 11 -8.34 -9.03 24.31
CA ARG A 11 -7.96 -8.17 25.43
C ARG A 11 -7.39 -8.99 26.59
N GLU A 12 -8.05 -10.09 26.95
CA GLU A 12 -7.61 -10.98 28.02
C GLU A 12 -6.27 -11.65 27.67
N ALA A 13 -6.16 -12.20 26.47
CA ALA A 13 -4.93 -12.84 25.99
C ALA A 13 -3.74 -11.88 25.98
N VAL A 14 -3.91 -10.66 25.46
CA VAL A 14 -2.86 -9.62 25.46
C VAL A 14 -2.52 -9.19 26.88
N SER A 15 -3.51 -9.04 27.76
CA SER A 15 -3.29 -8.68 29.16
C SER A 15 -2.46 -9.74 29.90
N GLN A 16 -2.81 -11.02 29.71
CA GLN A 16 -2.07 -12.14 30.31
C GLN A 16 -0.64 -12.23 29.76
N PHE A 17 -0.48 -12.05 28.44
CA PHE A 17 0.84 -12.00 27.81
C PHE A 17 1.69 -10.87 28.40
N LEU A 18 1.17 -9.65 28.49
CA LEU A 18 1.92 -8.51 29.02
C LEU A 18 2.32 -8.69 30.48
N ARG A 19 1.45 -9.26 31.32
CA ARG A 19 1.80 -9.65 32.69
C ARG A 19 2.99 -10.63 32.68
N SER A 20 2.93 -11.68 31.86
CA SER A 20 4.00 -12.69 31.81
C SER A 20 5.32 -12.18 31.23
N ALA A 21 5.27 -11.31 30.21
CA ALA A 21 6.45 -10.84 29.49
C ALA A 21 7.19 -9.74 30.25
N PHE A 22 6.48 -8.99 31.11
CA PHE A 22 7.03 -7.87 31.85
C PHE A 22 6.84 -8.04 33.37
N PRO A 23 7.53 -9.00 34.01
CA PRO A 23 7.64 -9.06 35.45
C PRO A 23 8.48 -7.89 35.96
N ILE A 24 7.94 -7.08 36.87
CA ILE A 24 8.63 -5.95 37.47
C ILE A 24 9.25 -6.43 38.77
N ALA A 25 10.57 -6.57 38.79
CA ALA A 25 11.34 -6.95 39.98
C ALA A 25 11.81 -5.75 40.82
N THR A 26 11.74 -4.53 40.26
CA THR A 26 12.24 -3.32 40.91
C THR A 26 11.19 -2.76 41.90
N PRO A 27 11.51 -2.64 43.20
CA PRO A 27 10.55 -2.24 44.23
C PRO A 27 9.88 -0.87 44.01
N TYR A 28 10.58 0.09 43.39
CA TYR A 28 10.03 1.43 43.09
C TYR A 28 8.88 1.42 42.05
N PHE A 29 8.78 0.37 41.24
CA PHE A 29 7.73 0.23 40.21
C PHE A 29 6.65 -0.80 40.62
N GLN A 30 6.87 -1.48 41.75
CA GLN A 30 5.86 -2.25 42.48
C GLN A 30 5.19 -1.24 43.41
N HIS A 31 3.93 -0.85 43.16
CA HIS A 31 3.29 0.21 43.96
C HIS A 31 3.35 -0.14 45.46
N SER A 32 4.16 0.62 46.21
CA SER A 32 4.59 0.31 47.58
C SER A 32 3.52 0.61 48.65
N GLU A 33 2.42 1.27 48.30
CA GLU A 33 1.47 1.83 49.29
C GLU A 33 0.17 1.02 49.46
N LEU A 34 -0.09 0.04 48.58
CA LEU A 34 -1.23 -0.88 48.71
C LEU A 34 -0.70 -2.27 49.06
N ALA A 35 -0.92 -2.68 50.31
CA ALA A 35 -0.63 -4.02 50.81
C ALA A 35 -1.33 -5.08 49.93
N GLY A 36 -0.57 -5.75 49.06
CA GLY A 36 -1.07 -6.78 48.13
C GLY A 36 -0.66 -6.61 46.67
N SER A 37 0.09 -5.56 46.30
CA SER A 37 0.50 -5.31 44.92
C SER A 37 1.58 -6.31 44.46
N GLY A 38 1.23 -7.23 43.56
CA GLY A 38 2.15 -8.22 42.98
C GLY A 38 3.20 -7.61 42.04
N PRO A 39 4.10 -8.42 41.44
CA PRO A 39 5.19 -7.96 40.57
C PRO A 39 4.73 -7.33 39.24
N HIS A 40 3.44 -7.07 39.06
CA HIS A 40 2.86 -6.51 37.84
C HIS A 40 2.09 -5.21 38.08
N ALA A 41 2.18 -4.59 39.27
CA ALA A 41 1.39 -3.43 39.66
C ALA A 41 1.27 -2.36 38.56
N LEU A 42 2.40 -1.89 37.99
CA LEU A 42 2.39 -0.87 36.93
C LEU A 42 1.74 -1.34 35.62
N ILE A 43 1.90 -2.62 35.28
CA ILE A 43 1.22 -3.23 34.11
C ILE A 43 -0.28 -3.34 34.40
N ASP A 44 -0.67 -3.78 35.59
CA ASP A 44 -2.07 -3.83 36.00
C ASP A 44 -2.71 -2.45 35.99
N ASP A 45 -2.02 -1.40 36.45
CA ASP A 45 -2.50 -0.02 36.37
C ASP A 45 -2.64 0.46 34.92
N LEU A 46 -1.71 0.09 34.04
CA LEU A 46 -1.82 0.40 32.61
C LEU A 46 -3.01 -0.31 31.96
N LEU A 47 -3.23 -1.59 32.30
CA LEU A 47 -4.33 -2.40 31.76
C LEU A 47 -5.69 -1.96 32.32
N ALA A 48 -5.74 -1.54 33.58
CA ALA A 48 -6.93 -1.06 34.26
C ALA A 48 -7.34 0.35 33.81
N ARG A 49 -6.38 1.20 33.41
CA ARG A 49 -6.65 2.55 32.93
C ARG A 49 -7.46 2.52 31.61
N PRO A 50 -8.73 2.98 31.62
CA PRO A 50 -9.57 2.98 30.42
C PRO A 50 -8.94 3.79 29.30
N GLY A 51 -8.86 3.21 28.10
CA GLY A 51 -8.29 3.88 26.94
C GLY A 51 -6.77 4.06 26.96
N ALA A 52 -6.03 3.50 27.92
CA ALA A 52 -4.56 3.56 27.88
C ALA A 52 -4.00 2.61 26.82
N LEU A 53 -4.26 1.32 26.95
CA LEU A 53 -3.84 0.30 25.99
C LEU A 53 -4.97 -0.12 25.05
N PHE A 54 -6.14 -0.45 25.61
CA PHE A 54 -7.28 -0.92 24.85
C PHE A 54 -8.27 0.23 24.62
N LYS A 55 -8.55 0.53 23.34
CA LYS A 55 -9.51 1.55 22.94
C LYS A 55 -10.91 1.00 22.62
N GLY A 56 -11.06 -0.33 22.65
CA GLY A 56 -12.28 -1.03 22.26
C GLY A 56 -12.35 -1.32 20.74
N PRO A 57 -13.41 -1.98 20.29
CA PRO A 57 -13.62 -2.23 18.87
C PRO A 57 -13.98 -0.94 18.14
N TYR A 58 -13.39 -0.74 16.96
CA TYR A 58 -13.75 0.36 16.07
C TYR A 58 -14.64 -0.16 14.94
N LEU A 59 -15.70 0.59 14.63
CA LEU A 59 -16.50 0.37 13.43
C LEU A 59 -15.98 1.31 12.35
N ASP A 60 -15.46 0.73 11.27
CA ASP A 60 -15.01 1.46 10.09
C ASP A 60 -16.06 1.33 8.99
N ILE A 61 -16.81 2.40 8.74
CA ILE A 61 -17.78 2.48 7.66
C ILE A 61 -17.16 3.29 6.53
N ARG A 62 -16.88 2.63 5.41
CA ARG A 62 -16.32 3.26 4.22
C ARG A 62 -17.38 3.44 3.16
N LEU A 63 -17.39 4.62 2.55
CA LEU A 63 -18.19 4.87 1.36
C LEU A 63 -17.51 4.27 0.13
N PRO A 64 -18.26 3.88 -0.90
CA PRO A 64 -17.70 3.44 -2.17
C PRO A 64 -17.01 4.59 -2.92
N PHE A 65 -15.96 4.30 -3.68
CA PHE A 65 -15.42 5.29 -4.62
C PHE A 65 -16.40 5.57 -5.76
N ARG A 66 -16.49 6.83 -6.18
CA ARG A 66 -17.29 7.23 -7.35
C ARG A 66 -16.59 6.78 -8.63
N LEU A 67 -17.30 6.08 -9.50
CA LEU A 67 -16.85 5.78 -10.86
C LEU A 67 -16.86 7.07 -11.70
N ALA A 68 -15.87 7.24 -12.56
CA ALA A 68 -15.85 8.34 -13.52
C ALA A 68 -17.03 8.22 -14.49
N GLU A 69 -17.59 9.31 -15.00
CA GLU A 69 -18.58 9.25 -16.10
C GLU A 69 -17.99 8.54 -17.33
N THR A 70 -18.83 7.90 -18.13
CA THR A 70 -18.39 7.19 -19.33
C THR A 70 -17.84 8.22 -20.32
N GLY A 71 -16.55 8.13 -20.63
CA GLY A 71 -15.85 9.05 -21.52
C GLY A 71 -14.56 8.44 -22.03
N GLU A 72 -13.98 9.05 -23.06
CA GLU A 72 -12.69 8.63 -23.59
C GLU A 72 -11.57 8.87 -22.57
N LEU A 73 -10.69 7.88 -22.43
CA LEU A 73 -9.50 7.99 -21.59
C LEU A 73 -8.42 8.78 -22.35
N PRO A 74 -7.61 9.60 -21.66
CA PRO A 74 -6.60 10.44 -22.32
C PRO A 74 -5.33 9.67 -22.73
N PHE A 75 -5.38 8.34 -22.77
CA PHE A 75 -4.25 7.48 -23.14
C PHE A 75 -4.13 7.37 -24.66
N ARG A 76 -2.90 7.43 -25.18
CA ARG A 76 -2.62 7.34 -26.63
C ARG A 76 -2.38 5.90 -27.09
N HIS A 77 -1.83 5.07 -26.22
CA HIS A 77 -1.34 3.73 -26.54
C HIS A 77 -1.90 2.64 -25.62
N LEU A 78 -2.44 3.01 -24.45
CA LEU A 78 -3.06 2.07 -23.52
C LEU A 78 -4.56 1.96 -23.71
N GLN A 79 -5.04 0.71 -23.72
CA GLN A 79 -6.46 0.40 -23.51
C GLN A 79 -6.64 -0.21 -22.12
N VAL A 80 -7.58 0.35 -21.36
CA VAL A 80 -7.85 -0.08 -19.99
C VAL A 80 -9.16 -0.89 -19.98
N PRO A 81 -9.16 -2.17 -19.57
CA PRO A 81 -10.33 -3.04 -19.65
C PRO A 81 -11.36 -2.79 -18.53
N PHE A 82 -11.23 -1.70 -17.78
CA PHE A 82 -12.10 -1.34 -16.67
C PHE A 82 -12.45 0.15 -16.70
N ARG A 83 -13.59 0.48 -16.10
CA ARG A 83 -14.01 1.87 -15.88
C ARG A 83 -13.27 2.44 -14.67
N PRO A 84 -12.49 3.53 -14.81
CA PRO A 84 -11.73 4.08 -13.69
C PRO A 84 -12.63 4.81 -12.68
N TYR A 85 -12.12 4.97 -11.46
CA TYR A 85 -12.69 5.89 -10.49
C TYR A 85 -12.54 7.35 -10.93
N PHE A 86 -13.39 8.23 -10.43
CA PHE A 86 -13.36 9.66 -10.76
C PHE A 86 -11.97 10.27 -10.49
N HIS A 87 -11.36 9.97 -9.34
CA HIS A 87 -10.03 10.47 -8.99
C HIS A 87 -8.91 9.94 -9.91
N GLN A 88 -9.05 8.71 -10.43
CA GLN A 88 -8.13 8.15 -11.42
C GLN A 88 -8.25 8.89 -12.74
N LEU A 89 -9.48 9.10 -13.25
CA LEU A 89 -9.68 9.87 -14.48
C LEU A 89 -9.14 11.29 -14.36
N THR A 90 -9.39 11.97 -13.23
CA THR A 90 -8.82 13.30 -12.99
C THR A 90 -7.30 13.29 -13.00
N ALA A 91 -6.66 12.26 -12.41
CA ALA A 91 -5.21 12.12 -12.46
C ALA A 91 -4.72 11.88 -13.89
N PHE A 92 -5.39 11.02 -14.66
CA PHE A 92 -5.03 10.75 -16.06
C PHE A 92 -5.09 12.02 -16.91
N GLN A 93 -6.16 12.80 -16.79
CA GLN A 93 -6.34 14.06 -17.53
C GLN A 93 -5.24 15.09 -17.22
N ARG A 94 -4.68 15.06 -16.01
CA ARG A 94 -3.60 15.97 -15.60
C ARG A 94 -2.21 15.49 -16.01
N LEU A 95 -2.01 14.17 -16.03
CA LEU A 95 -0.69 13.55 -16.23
C LEU A 95 -0.43 13.12 -17.67
N CYS A 96 -1.48 12.93 -18.49
CA CYS A 96 -1.37 12.59 -19.90
C CYS A 96 -1.41 13.83 -20.80
N GLY A 97 -0.94 13.68 -22.05
CA GLY A 97 -0.93 14.74 -23.06
C GLY A 97 0.40 15.49 -23.15
N ASP A 98 0.42 16.56 -23.96
CA ASP A 98 1.67 17.27 -24.29
C ASP A 98 2.12 18.27 -23.20
N ALA A 99 1.26 18.56 -22.23
CA ALA A 99 1.53 19.49 -21.13
C ALA A 99 1.12 18.90 -19.77
N PRO A 100 1.83 17.87 -19.26
CA PRO A 100 1.51 17.23 -17.99
C PRO A 100 1.68 18.21 -16.81
N GLN A 101 0.77 18.12 -15.84
CA GLN A 101 0.74 19.01 -14.67
C GLN A 101 1.22 18.30 -13.40
N PRO A 102 1.99 18.98 -12.52
CA PRO A 102 2.27 18.48 -11.18
C PRO A 102 0.96 18.11 -10.47
N THR A 103 0.89 16.90 -9.93
CA THR A 103 -0.36 16.33 -9.42
C THR A 103 -0.10 15.61 -8.10
N ILE A 104 -0.88 15.96 -7.08
CA ILE A 104 -0.93 15.25 -5.80
C ILE A 104 -2.20 14.42 -5.80
N VAL A 105 -2.06 13.11 -5.64
CA VAL A 105 -3.20 12.19 -5.54
C VAL A 105 -3.37 11.80 -4.08
N ALA A 106 -4.38 12.39 -3.44
CA ALA A 106 -4.81 12.04 -2.09
C ALA A 106 -6.20 11.40 -2.17
N THR A 107 -6.30 10.13 -1.79
CA THR A 107 -7.57 9.39 -1.72
C THR A 107 -7.89 9.10 -0.26
N GLY A 108 -9.16 9.24 0.13
CA GLY A 108 -9.63 8.72 1.41
C GLY A 108 -9.62 7.19 1.46
N THR A 109 -10.01 6.64 2.62
CA THR A 109 -10.29 5.22 2.79
C THR A 109 -11.72 4.94 2.33
N ALA A 110 -11.86 4.49 1.08
CA ALA A 110 -13.14 4.04 0.53
C ALA A 110 -13.04 2.56 0.15
N THR A 111 -14.18 1.88 0.07
CA THR A 111 -14.25 0.46 -0.32
C THR A 111 -14.39 0.38 -1.83
N ALA A 112 -13.48 -0.34 -2.48
CA ALA A 112 -13.66 -0.74 -3.87
C ALA A 112 -14.95 -1.58 -3.95
N THR A 113 -15.96 -1.07 -4.62
CA THR A 113 -17.26 -1.74 -4.73
C THR A 113 -17.22 -2.64 -5.95
N ALA A 114 -17.38 -3.94 -5.75
CA ALA A 114 -17.45 -4.94 -6.82
C ALA A 114 -18.73 -4.84 -7.67
N THR A 115 -19.57 -3.81 -7.47
CA THR A 115 -20.90 -3.67 -8.09
C THR A 115 -20.91 -2.91 -9.42
N ALA A 116 -19.76 -2.55 -10.00
CA ALA A 116 -19.75 -2.08 -11.37
C ALA A 116 -19.85 -3.30 -12.31
N THR A 117 -20.89 -3.35 -13.13
CA THR A 117 -21.16 -4.27 -14.24
C THR A 117 -20.09 -4.25 -15.36
N ALA A 118 -18.82 -4.02 -15.02
CA ALA A 118 -17.69 -4.05 -15.93
C ALA A 118 -17.22 -5.49 -16.08
N THR A 119 -17.27 -6.03 -17.30
CA THR A 119 -16.90 -7.40 -17.69
C THR A 119 -15.39 -7.69 -17.61
N GLY A 120 -14.66 -7.11 -16.65
CA GLY A 120 -13.21 -7.21 -16.52
C GLY A 120 -12.73 -7.17 -15.08
N PRO A 121 -11.47 -7.57 -14.81
CA PRO A 121 -10.87 -7.42 -13.49
C PRO A 121 -10.90 -5.94 -13.12
N GLY A 122 -11.64 -5.59 -12.06
CA GLY A 122 -11.73 -4.23 -11.56
C GLY A 122 -10.35 -3.65 -11.22
N PRO A 123 -10.22 -2.32 -11.07
CA PRO A 123 -8.96 -1.70 -10.69
C PRO A 123 -8.39 -2.39 -9.44
N GLY A 124 -7.10 -2.72 -9.48
CA GLY A 124 -6.37 -3.35 -8.39
C GLY A 124 -6.55 -2.62 -7.05
N THR A 125 -6.24 -3.33 -5.97
CA THR A 125 -6.80 -3.17 -4.62
C THR A 125 -6.94 -1.75 -4.02
N GLY A 126 -8.02 -1.62 -3.24
CA GLY A 126 -8.16 -0.75 -2.07
C GLY A 126 -8.51 0.71 -2.32
N SER A 127 -7.81 1.40 -3.23
CA SER A 127 -8.03 2.84 -3.44
C SER A 127 -7.72 3.39 -4.82
N GLY A 128 -7.11 2.61 -5.73
CA GLY A 128 -6.84 3.06 -7.09
C GLY A 128 -5.67 4.05 -7.27
N LYS A 129 -4.91 4.33 -6.21
CA LYS A 129 -3.79 5.30 -6.24
C LYS A 129 -2.65 4.89 -7.15
N THR A 130 -2.29 3.61 -7.18
CA THR A 130 -1.19 3.12 -8.02
C THR A 130 -1.48 3.37 -9.49
N GLU A 131 -2.70 3.06 -9.92
CA GLU A 131 -3.15 3.23 -11.30
C GLU A 131 -3.10 4.70 -11.73
N CYS A 132 -3.39 5.64 -10.81
CA CYS A 132 -3.39 7.08 -11.07
C CYS A 132 -2.08 7.59 -11.70
N PHE A 133 -0.93 7.00 -11.35
CA PHE A 133 0.36 7.38 -11.93
C PHE A 133 0.97 6.28 -12.81
N MET A 134 0.75 5.01 -12.50
CA MET A 134 1.33 3.89 -13.25
C MET A 134 0.85 3.86 -14.69
N LEU A 135 -0.46 4.03 -14.94
CA LEU A 135 -1.01 3.99 -16.30
C LEU A 135 -0.53 5.18 -17.15
N PRO A 136 -0.58 6.45 -16.68
CA PRO A 136 0.02 7.56 -17.41
C PRO A 136 1.50 7.37 -17.72
N VAL A 137 2.29 6.88 -16.76
CA VAL A 137 3.72 6.62 -16.94
C VAL A 137 3.96 5.56 -18.02
N LEU A 138 3.20 4.47 -18.00
CA LEU A 138 3.31 3.43 -19.01
C LEU A 138 2.94 3.99 -20.40
N ASP A 139 1.83 4.71 -20.54
CA ASP A 139 1.38 5.30 -21.80
C ASP A 139 2.43 6.26 -22.42
N ASP A 140 3.02 7.09 -21.59
CA ASP A 140 4.10 8.00 -22.01
C ASP A 140 5.39 7.25 -22.38
N CYS A 141 5.73 6.17 -21.67
CA CYS A 141 6.84 5.29 -22.04
C CYS A 141 6.59 4.58 -23.38
N LEU A 142 5.33 4.25 -23.70
CA LEU A 142 4.95 3.70 -25.00
C LEU A 142 5.10 4.73 -26.13
N SER A 143 4.89 6.01 -25.83
CA SER A 143 5.09 7.12 -26.76
C SER A 143 6.59 7.36 -27.03
N ARG A 144 7.44 7.26 -26.01
CA ARG A 144 8.86 7.64 -26.05
C ARG A 144 9.81 6.44 -26.10
N ARG A 145 9.86 5.74 -27.24
CA ARG A 145 10.64 4.50 -27.47
C ARG A 145 12.17 4.64 -27.54
N GLN A 146 12.72 5.82 -27.30
CA GLN A 146 14.16 6.05 -27.31
C GLN A 146 14.85 5.29 -26.16
N ARG A 147 16.12 4.95 -26.27
CA ARG A 147 16.87 4.35 -25.15
C ARG A 147 17.00 5.32 -23.96
N GLY A 148 17.21 4.78 -22.76
CA GLY A 148 17.42 5.54 -21.52
C GLY A 148 16.20 5.58 -20.58
N ILE A 149 16.43 6.06 -19.36
CA ILE A 149 15.41 6.14 -18.29
C ILE A 149 14.33 7.15 -18.68
N LYS A 150 13.06 6.74 -18.60
CA LYS A 150 11.89 7.60 -18.94
C LYS A 150 11.20 8.19 -17.72
N THR A 151 11.21 7.43 -16.63
CA THR A 151 10.55 7.78 -15.38
C THR A 151 11.32 7.18 -14.21
N ILE A 152 11.37 7.92 -13.10
CA ILE A 152 11.86 7.45 -11.81
C ILE A 152 10.68 7.52 -10.85
N VAL A 153 10.39 6.41 -10.17
CA VAL A 153 9.37 6.34 -9.12
C VAL A 153 10.08 6.13 -7.80
N ILE A 154 9.84 7.02 -6.84
CA ILE A 154 10.50 6.99 -5.54
C ILE A 154 9.49 6.50 -4.50
N TYR A 155 9.88 5.49 -3.73
CA TYR A 155 9.10 4.97 -2.61
C TYR A 155 9.83 5.22 -1.29
N PRO A 156 9.11 5.49 -0.19
CA PRO A 156 9.71 5.79 1.10
C PRO A 156 10.34 4.55 1.78
N MET A 157 10.00 3.35 1.32
CA MET A 157 10.45 2.09 1.93
C MET A 157 10.74 1.04 0.86
N ASN A 158 11.80 0.26 1.08
CA ASN A 158 12.25 -0.79 0.17
C ASN A 158 11.16 -1.85 -0.09
N ALA A 159 10.43 -2.27 0.95
CA ALA A 159 9.37 -3.27 0.81
C ALA A 159 8.25 -2.81 -0.15
N LEU A 160 7.80 -1.56 0.01
CA LEU A 160 6.82 -0.95 -0.89
C LEU A 160 7.36 -0.83 -2.31
N ALA A 161 8.63 -0.44 -2.47
CA ALA A 161 9.28 -0.35 -3.77
C ALA A 161 9.29 -1.71 -4.47
N SER A 162 9.67 -2.79 -3.78
CA SER A 162 9.71 -4.15 -4.31
C SER A 162 8.33 -4.64 -4.77
N ASP A 163 7.30 -4.44 -3.95
CA ASP A 163 5.93 -4.86 -4.29
C ASP A 163 5.39 -4.09 -5.51
N GLN A 164 5.62 -2.78 -5.56
CA GLN A 164 5.17 -2.00 -6.71
C GLN A 164 6.00 -2.29 -7.97
N ALA A 165 7.30 -2.54 -7.85
CA ALA A 165 8.15 -2.89 -8.99
C ALA A 165 7.66 -4.18 -9.68
N ARG A 166 7.23 -5.19 -8.91
CA ARG A 166 6.59 -6.40 -9.45
C ARG A 166 5.32 -6.07 -10.23
N ARG A 167 4.45 -5.20 -9.70
CA ARG A 167 3.24 -4.76 -10.43
C ARG A 167 3.58 -4.04 -11.73
N PHE A 168 4.58 -3.17 -11.73
CA PHE A 168 5.06 -2.52 -12.95
C PHE A 168 5.59 -3.54 -13.97
N ALA A 169 6.32 -4.57 -13.53
CA ALA A 169 6.80 -5.63 -14.43
C ALA A 169 5.64 -6.38 -15.09
N GLN A 170 4.63 -6.77 -14.30
CA GLN A 170 3.44 -7.47 -14.79
C GLN A 170 2.69 -6.63 -15.84
N GLU A 171 2.44 -5.35 -15.56
CA GLU A 171 1.75 -4.47 -16.52
C GLU A 171 2.61 -4.20 -17.75
N ALA A 172 3.91 -3.95 -17.61
CA ALA A 172 4.81 -3.74 -18.75
C ALA A 172 4.91 -5.00 -19.64
N HIS A 173 4.90 -6.19 -19.04
CA HIS A 173 4.97 -7.46 -19.75
C HIS A 173 3.73 -7.70 -20.64
N LYS A 174 2.54 -7.26 -20.20
CA LYS A 174 1.28 -7.38 -20.96
C LYS A 174 1.26 -6.54 -22.24
N LEU A 175 2.06 -5.48 -22.31
CA LEU A 175 1.99 -4.49 -23.38
C LEU A 175 2.79 -4.87 -24.64
N ASP A 176 3.42 -6.05 -24.67
CA ASP A 176 4.33 -6.54 -25.73
C ASP A 176 5.33 -5.46 -26.18
N THR A 177 6.19 -5.05 -25.25
CA THR A 177 7.12 -3.95 -25.49
C THR A 177 8.52 -4.23 -25.01
N ARG A 178 9.48 -3.47 -25.55
CA ARG A 178 10.87 -3.40 -25.03
C ARG A 178 10.99 -2.54 -23.76
N LEU A 179 9.89 -2.24 -23.07
CA LEU A 179 9.95 -1.52 -21.81
C LEU A 179 10.54 -2.43 -20.73
N THR A 180 11.44 -1.88 -19.94
CA THR A 180 12.07 -2.58 -18.82
C THR A 180 11.84 -1.79 -17.54
N VAL A 181 11.67 -2.53 -16.45
CA VAL A 181 11.49 -1.98 -15.10
C VAL A 181 12.70 -2.40 -14.28
N GLY A 182 13.29 -1.43 -13.60
CA GLY A 182 14.40 -1.62 -12.69
C GLY A 182 14.02 -1.24 -11.27
N LEU A 183 14.57 -1.95 -10.29
CA LEU A 183 14.47 -1.62 -8.87
C LEU A 183 15.87 -1.33 -8.33
N PHE A 184 16.08 -0.09 -7.92
CA PHE A 184 17.32 0.35 -7.31
C PHE A 184 17.10 0.55 -5.80
N VAL A 185 17.64 -0.37 -5.01
CA VAL A 185 17.62 -0.32 -3.54
C VAL A 185 19.06 -0.41 -3.03
N GLY A 186 19.37 0.29 -1.94
CA GLY A 186 20.71 0.27 -1.34
C GLY A 186 21.11 -1.13 -0.84
N GLY A 187 22.41 -1.46 -0.98
CA GLY A 187 22.98 -2.78 -0.67
C GLY A 187 23.16 -3.66 -1.91
N GLU A 188 24.13 -4.57 -1.87
CA GLU A 188 24.27 -5.60 -2.91
C GLU A 188 23.25 -6.71 -2.69
N GLN A 189 22.45 -7.03 -3.73
CA GLN A 189 21.58 -8.20 -3.70
C GLN A 189 22.38 -9.43 -4.15
N GLN A 190 22.34 -10.50 -3.36
CA GLN A 190 23.02 -11.77 -3.68
C GLN A 190 22.48 -12.41 -4.97
N ASP A 191 21.18 -12.26 -5.24
CA ASP A 191 20.51 -12.78 -6.45
C ASP A 191 20.00 -11.64 -7.35
N ALA A 192 20.94 -10.83 -7.87
CA ALA A 192 20.58 -9.70 -8.71
C ALA A 192 20.16 -10.14 -10.13
N HIS A 193 18.96 -9.75 -10.57
CA HIS A 193 18.48 -10.00 -11.92
C HIS A 193 19.00 -8.96 -12.91
N THR A 194 19.57 -9.40 -14.03
CA THR A 194 20.06 -8.53 -15.12
C THR A 194 19.00 -8.28 -16.20
N THR A 195 17.96 -9.11 -16.25
CA THR A 195 16.82 -8.96 -17.16
C THR A 195 15.51 -8.90 -16.39
N MET A 196 14.48 -8.33 -17.02
CA MET A 196 13.12 -8.32 -16.50
C MET A 196 12.38 -9.57 -16.96
N GLY A 197 11.59 -10.17 -16.07
CA GLY A 197 10.59 -11.17 -16.40
C GLY A 197 9.18 -10.72 -16.00
N PRO A 198 8.17 -11.59 -16.10
CA PRO A 198 6.79 -11.23 -15.77
C PRO A 198 6.61 -10.86 -14.29
N GLU A 199 7.34 -11.53 -13.40
CA GLU A 199 7.19 -11.43 -11.94
C GLU A 199 8.44 -10.87 -11.22
N HIS A 200 9.48 -10.50 -11.97
CA HIS A 200 10.72 -9.96 -11.43
C HIS A 200 11.26 -8.83 -12.31
N VAL A 201 11.96 -7.89 -11.67
CA VAL A 201 12.52 -6.69 -12.29
C VAL A 201 14.03 -6.75 -12.33
N ILE A 202 14.66 -5.87 -13.10
CA ILE A 202 16.12 -5.72 -13.11
C ILE A 202 16.56 -5.14 -11.77
N THR A 203 17.36 -5.87 -11.00
CA THR A 203 17.94 -5.41 -9.72
C THR A 203 19.46 -5.28 -9.76
N CYS A 204 20.11 -5.73 -10.84
CA CYS A 204 21.54 -5.58 -11.02
C CYS A 204 21.94 -4.11 -11.19
N GLN A 205 22.63 -3.54 -10.20
CA GLN A 205 23.04 -2.14 -10.23
C GLN A 205 23.94 -1.78 -11.41
N LYS A 206 24.75 -2.73 -11.91
CA LYS A 206 25.59 -2.50 -13.10
C LYS A 206 24.74 -2.36 -14.37
N THR A 207 23.63 -3.08 -14.46
CA THR A 207 22.67 -2.99 -15.58
C THR A 207 21.81 -1.74 -15.52
N LEU A 208 21.57 -1.21 -14.31
CA LEU A 208 20.78 0.01 -14.09
C LEU A 208 21.59 1.32 -14.27
N ARG A 209 22.91 1.23 -14.45
CA ARG A 209 23.81 2.37 -14.66
C ARG A 209 24.02 2.69 -16.14
#